data_AF-A0A9P5KST3-F1
#
_entry.id   AF-A0A9P5KST3-F1
#
_cell.length_a   1.000
_cell.length_b   1.000
_cell.length_c   1.000
_cell.angle_alpha   90.00
_cell.angle_beta   90.00
_cell.angle_gamma   90.00
#
_symmetry.space_group_name_H-M   'P 1'
#
loop_
_entity.id
_entity.type
_entity.pdbx_description
1 polymer ?
#
loop_
_entity_poly.entity_id
_entity_poly.type
_entity_poly.pdbx_seq_one_letter_code
_entity_poly.pdbx_strand_id
1 'polypeptide(L)'
;MFTNQFPDIPLDADRSPMSSIDPGIERTPKMLPTTGLPPRNWGLSWYLNPEKFSTGRSANSAFWCGFGHIFYWVDRERDVTGFIGSSLISNPFPDYDMWKLFGEFETEVYKGLQDSGPIS
;
A
#
# COMPACT_ATOMS: atom_id res chain seq x y z
N MET A 1 11.34 -3.89 11.50
CA MET A 1 10.50 -2.89 10.78
C MET A 1 9.86 -3.50 9.54
N PHE A 2 10.63 -3.91 8.53
CA PHE A 2 10.13 -4.44 7.24
C PHE A 2 10.03 -5.97 7.16
N THR A 3 9.74 -6.63 8.29
CA THR A 3 9.56 -8.08 8.36
C THR A 3 8.31 -8.37 9.17
N ASN A 4 7.65 -9.51 8.92
CA ASN A 4 6.49 -9.91 9.70
C ASN A 4 6.86 -9.98 11.19
N GLN A 5 6.21 -9.16 12.02
CA GLN A 5 6.42 -9.14 13.48
C GLN A 5 5.53 -10.12 14.22
N PHE A 6 4.56 -10.72 13.52
CA PHE A 6 3.59 -11.65 14.10
C PHE A 6 3.56 -12.95 13.27
N PRO A 7 4.66 -13.73 13.25
CA PRO A 7 4.75 -14.95 12.43
C PRO A 7 3.78 -16.04 12.85
N ASP A 8 3.48 -16.13 14.14
CA ASP A 8 2.62 -17.18 14.71
C ASP A 8 1.14 -16.79 14.77
N ILE A 9 0.80 -15.56 14.36
CA ILE A 9 -0.56 -15.07 14.33
C ILE A 9 -0.98 -14.99 12.86
N PRO A 10 -2.03 -15.70 12.43
CA PRO A 10 -2.54 -15.61 11.07
C PRO A 10 -3.27 -14.27 10.92
N LEU A 11 -2.49 -13.19 10.76
CA LEU A 11 -3.02 -11.86 10.51
C LEU A 11 -3.56 -11.83 9.09
N ASP A 12 -4.85 -11.58 8.98
CA ASP A 12 -5.53 -11.24 7.74
C ASP A 12 -5.57 -9.72 7.60
N ALA A 13 -4.38 -9.11 7.60
CA ALA A 13 -4.19 -7.66 7.61
C ALA A 13 -4.98 -6.93 6.50
N ASP A 14 -5.28 -7.64 5.42
CA ASP A 14 -6.00 -7.17 4.24
C ASP A 14 -7.52 -7.43 4.31
N ARG A 15 -8.00 -8.20 5.29
CA ARG A 15 -9.40 -8.60 5.45
C ARG A 15 -10.12 -7.93 6.63
N SER A 16 -9.44 -7.06 7.35
CA SER A 16 -10.08 -6.23 8.35
C SER A 16 -10.62 -4.94 7.71
N PRO A 17 -11.91 -4.60 7.90
CA PRO A 17 -12.45 -3.35 7.39
C PRO A 17 -11.75 -2.17 8.08
N MET A 18 -11.37 -1.16 7.30
CA MET A 18 -10.93 0.13 7.86
C MET A 18 -12.18 0.94 8.22
N SER A 19 -12.55 0.91 9.51
CA SER A 19 -13.59 1.79 10.07
C SER A 19 -12.96 3.01 10.73
N SER A 20 -13.66 4.13 10.69
CA SER A 20 -13.26 5.34 11.40
C SER A 20 -13.94 5.36 12.78
N ILE A 21 -13.21 5.77 13.82
CA ILE A 21 -13.83 6.02 15.13
C ILE A 21 -14.56 7.37 15.18
N ASP A 22 -14.28 8.26 14.22
CA ASP A 22 -14.98 9.54 14.07
C ASP A 22 -16.22 9.35 13.17
N PRO A 23 -17.44 9.52 13.71
CA PRO A 23 -18.67 9.38 12.94
C PRO A 23 -18.86 10.45 11.85
N GLY A 24 -18.12 11.58 11.91
CA GLY A 24 -18.11 12.60 10.85
C GLY A 24 -17.29 12.20 9.62
N ILE A 25 -16.42 11.20 9.76
CA ILE A 25 -15.48 10.72 8.73
C ILE A 25 -15.96 9.38 8.12
N GLU A 26 -16.71 8.59 8.88
CA GLU A 26 -17.15 7.27 8.44
C GLU A 26 -18.27 7.32 7.38
N ARG A 27 -18.00 6.83 6.17
CA ARG A 27 -19.02 6.77 5.10
C ARG A 27 -19.24 5.41 4.44
N THR A 28 -18.39 4.41 4.66
CA THR A 28 -18.60 2.95 4.46
C THR A 28 -17.24 2.28 4.70
N PRO A 29 -17.14 1.17 5.45
CA PRO A 29 -15.89 0.40 5.53
C PRO A 29 -15.53 -0.14 4.15
N LYS A 30 -14.44 0.35 3.55
CA LYS A 30 -13.86 -0.29 2.37
C LYS A 30 -12.64 -1.07 2.80
N MET A 31 -12.65 -2.35 2.46
CA MET A 31 -11.50 -3.21 2.58
C MET A 31 -10.45 -2.72 1.58
N LEU A 32 -9.16 -2.72 1.96
CA LEU A 32 -8.13 -2.71 0.93
C LEU A 32 -8.36 -3.98 0.11
N PRO A 33 -8.60 -3.90 -1.22
CA PRO A 33 -8.85 -5.10 -2.00
C PRO A 33 -7.71 -6.09 -1.79
N THR A 34 -8.04 -7.25 -1.22
CA THR A 34 -7.13 -8.36 -1.01
C THR A 34 -6.55 -8.80 -2.35
N THR A 35 -5.23 -8.69 -2.52
CA THR A 35 -4.58 -8.95 -3.81
C THR A 35 -4.02 -10.37 -3.96
N GLY A 36 -4.10 -11.23 -2.94
CA GLY A 36 -3.56 -12.59 -3.07
C GLY A 36 -3.48 -13.40 -1.79
N LEU A 37 -3.12 -14.68 -1.96
CA LEU A 37 -2.59 -15.58 -0.94
C LEU A 37 -1.06 -15.63 -1.15
N PRO A 38 -0.22 -15.62 -0.10
CA PRO A 38 -0.55 -15.64 1.32
C PRO A 38 -1.17 -14.33 1.83
N PRO A 39 -1.86 -14.36 3.00
CA PRO A 39 -2.37 -13.15 3.65
C PRO A 39 -1.27 -12.12 3.84
N ARG A 40 -1.64 -10.83 3.82
CA ARG A 40 -0.69 -9.75 4.07
C ARG A 40 -0.33 -9.67 5.55
N ASN A 41 0.82 -9.07 5.85
CA ASN A 41 1.42 -9.13 7.17
C ASN A 41 1.71 -7.71 7.68
N TRP A 42 2.07 -7.63 8.95
CA TRP A 42 2.46 -6.39 9.59
C TRP A 42 3.93 -6.39 10.00
N GLY A 43 4.62 -5.37 9.52
CA GLY A 43 5.88 -4.90 10.07
C GLY A 43 5.66 -4.01 11.30
N LEU A 44 6.74 -3.46 11.85
CA LEU A 44 6.60 -2.34 12.78
C LEU A 44 6.25 -1.10 11.96
N SER A 45 5.03 -0.57 12.12
CA SER A 45 4.49 0.61 11.40
C SER A 45 4.07 0.40 9.94
N TRP A 46 4.27 -0.78 9.36
CA TRP A 46 4.08 -0.99 7.92
C TRP A 46 3.22 -2.18 7.60
N TYR A 47 2.37 -2.02 6.60
CA TYR A 47 1.69 -3.13 5.96
C TYR A 47 2.58 -3.71 4.86
N LEU A 48 2.78 -5.02 4.91
CA LEU A 48 3.73 -5.74 4.07
C LEU A 48 2.99 -6.70 3.15
N ASN A 49 3.39 -6.74 1.88
CA ASN A 49 2.93 -7.76 0.94
C ASN A 49 4.02 -8.82 0.77
N PRO A 50 3.81 -10.09 1.15
CA PRO A 50 4.84 -11.14 1.02
C PRO A 50 5.24 -11.44 -0.41
N GLU A 51 4.40 -11.10 -1.38
CA GLU A 51 4.63 -11.37 -2.79
C GLU A 51 5.02 -10.11 -3.57
N LYS A 52 5.56 -10.33 -4.77
CA LYS A 52 5.77 -9.24 -5.72
C LYS A 52 4.41 -8.68 -6.18
N PHE A 53 4.28 -7.37 -6.22
CA PHE A 53 3.08 -6.69 -6.70
C PHE A 53 3.02 -6.65 -8.22
N SER A 54 1.81 -6.67 -8.78
CA SER A 54 1.60 -6.58 -10.24
C SER A 54 2.08 -5.25 -10.83
N THR A 55 2.14 -4.19 -10.04
CA THR A 55 2.72 -2.89 -10.38
C THR A 55 4.25 -2.93 -10.51
N GLY A 56 4.90 -4.02 -10.08
CA GLY A 56 6.36 -4.19 -10.16
C GLY A 56 7.07 -4.10 -8.82
N ARG A 57 6.40 -3.58 -7.78
CA ARG A 57 6.93 -3.46 -6.41
C ARG A 57 7.36 -4.82 -5.84
N SER A 58 8.52 -4.86 -5.21
CA SER A 58 9.08 -6.08 -4.64
C SER A 58 8.29 -6.66 -3.47
N ALA A 59 8.52 -7.95 -3.22
CA ALA A 59 8.04 -8.65 -2.05
C ALA A 59 8.56 -8.00 -0.77
N ASN A 60 7.75 -8.04 0.29
CA ASN A 60 8.02 -7.47 1.62
C ASN A 60 8.37 -5.96 1.62
N SER A 61 8.04 -5.25 0.55
CA SER A 61 8.02 -3.80 0.52
C SER A 61 7.00 -3.26 1.52
N ALA A 62 7.33 -2.11 2.11
CA ALA A 62 6.47 -1.42 3.04
C ALA A 62 5.44 -0.57 2.29
N PHE A 63 4.20 -0.59 2.75
CA PHE A 63 3.13 0.26 2.26
C PHE A 63 2.31 0.78 3.44
N TRP A 64 1.79 2.00 3.30
CA TRP A 64 0.67 2.46 4.11
C TRP A 64 -0.13 3.54 3.39
N CYS A 65 -1.30 3.86 3.95
CA CYS A 65 -2.18 4.88 3.40
C CYS A 65 -2.89 5.69 4.50
N GLY A 66 -3.37 6.87 4.15
CA GLY A 66 -4.03 7.78 5.09
C GLY A 66 -5.15 8.60 4.47
N PHE A 67 -6.00 9.15 5.35
CA PHE A 67 -7.29 9.79 5.04
C PHE A 67 -7.27 10.82 3.91
N GLY A 68 -6.21 11.61 3.77
CA GLY A 68 -6.03 12.57 2.66
C GLY A 68 -5.75 11.92 1.29
N HIS A 69 -6.18 10.68 1.07
CA HIS A 69 -5.79 9.88 -0.10
C HIS A 69 -4.28 9.82 -0.28
N ILE A 70 -3.57 9.70 0.84
CA ILE A 70 -2.12 9.60 0.90
C ILE A 70 -1.76 8.12 0.78
N PHE A 71 -0.87 7.81 -0.17
CA PHE A 71 -0.33 6.47 -0.40
C PHE A 71 1.19 6.59 -0.48
N TYR A 72 1.89 5.76 0.29
CA TYR A 72 3.35 5.78 0.30
C TYR A 72 3.92 4.38 0.49
N TRP A 73 5.10 4.17 -0.06
CA TRP A 73 5.76 2.87 -0.01
C TRP A 73 7.28 2.99 0.04
N VAL A 74 7.92 1.94 0.55
CA VAL A 74 9.37 1.79 0.62
C VAL A 74 9.73 0.41 0.10
N ASP A 75 10.48 0.36 -1.00
CA ASP A 75 11.02 -0.85 -1.60
C ASP A 75 12.54 -0.84 -1.50
N ARG A 76 13.06 -1.62 -0.55
CA ARG A 76 14.50 -1.73 -0.28
C ARG A 76 15.22 -2.63 -1.28
N GLU A 77 14.52 -3.53 -1.97
CA GLU A 77 15.14 -4.40 -2.97
C GLU A 77 15.46 -3.63 -4.25
N ARG A 78 14.63 -2.63 -4.57
CA ARG A 78 14.79 -1.75 -5.73
C ARG A 78 15.40 -0.39 -5.42
N ASP A 79 15.76 -0.15 -4.16
CA ASP A 79 16.27 1.13 -3.63
C ASP A 79 15.41 2.34 -4.04
N VAL A 80 14.09 2.19 -3.90
CA VAL A 80 13.11 3.23 -4.26
C VAL A 80 12.06 3.41 -3.17
N THR A 81 11.64 4.65 -2.99
CA THR A 81 10.46 5.01 -2.19
C THR A 81 9.59 5.94 -3.00
N GLY A 82 8.28 5.91 -2.73
CA GLY A 82 7.34 6.78 -3.40
C GLY A 82 6.25 7.28 -2.47
N PHE A 83 5.65 8.38 -2.89
CA PHE A 83 4.55 9.05 -2.22
C PHE A 83 3.64 9.66 -3.29
N ILE A 84 2.34 9.48 -3.14
CA ILE A 84 1.32 10.22 -3.88
C ILE A 84 0.18 10.56 -2.92
N GLY A 85 -0.37 11.76 -3.04
CA GLY A 85 -1.38 12.23 -2.12
C GLY A 85 -2.23 13.35 -2.70
N SER A 86 -3.36 13.62 -2.07
CA SER A 86 -4.17 14.80 -2.36
C SER A 86 -4.60 15.49 -1.06
N SER A 87 -5.45 16.52 -1.18
CA SER A 87 -6.16 17.11 -0.04
C SER A 87 -7.67 16.98 -0.19
N LEU A 88 -8.12 15.99 -0.99
CA LEU A 88 -9.52 15.71 -1.27
C LEU A 88 -10.20 14.98 -0.10
N ILE A 89 -10.26 15.63 1.06
CA ILE A 89 -10.83 15.08 2.29
C ILE A 89 -12.37 15.02 2.28
N SER A 90 -13.01 15.65 1.30
CA SER A 90 -14.47 15.60 1.12
C SER A 90 -14.96 14.28 0.53
N ASN A 91 -14.07 13.52 -0.12
CA ASN A 91 -14.40 12.25 -0.73
C ASN A 91 -14.24 11.11 0.29
N PRO A 92 -15.10 10.07 0.25
CA PRO A 92 -14.95 8.91 1.13
C PRO A 92 -13.63 8.20 0.87
N PHE A 93 -12.82 8.01 1.91
CA PHE A 93 -11.58 7.24 1.81
C PHE A 93 -11.87 5.73 1.83
N PRO A 94 -11.18 4.93 0.99
CA PRO A 94 -10.43 5.32 -0.19
C PRO A 94 -11.37 5.73 -1.35
N ASP A 95 -11.06 6.86 -1.97
CA ASP A 95 -11.58 7.27 -3.26
C ASP A 95 -11.02 6.36 -4.37
N TYR A 96 -11.90 5.88 -5.26
CA TYR A 96 -11.53 4.90 -6.27
C TYR A 96 -10.58 5.46 -7.32
N ASP A 97 -10.78 6.71 -7.73
CA ASP A 97 -9.94 7.34 -8.76
C ASP A 97 -8.54 7.59 -8.21
N MET A 98 -8.44 8.02 -6.94
CA MET A 98 -7.15 8.13 -6.25
C MET A 98 -6.44 6.79 -6.09
N TRP A 99 -7.17 5.71 -5.78
CA TRP A 99 -6.59 4.37 -5.69
C TRP A 99 -6.08 3.87 -7.04
N LYS A 100 -6.86 4.07 -8.10
CA LYS A 100 -6.47 3.71 -9.47
C LYS A 100 -5.23 4.50 -9.90
N LEU A 101 -5.23 5.81 -9.68
CA LEU A 101 -4.10 6.68 -9.98
C LEU A 101 -2.83 6.24 -9.25
N PHE A 102 -2.94 5.85 -7.97
CA PHE A 102 -1.82 5.29 -7.23
C PHE A 102 -1.25 4.03 -7.92
N GLY A 103 -2.09 3.09 -8.32
CA GLY A 103 -1.65 1.87 -9.01
C GLY A 103 -1.00 2.14 -10.37
N GLU A 104 -1.53 3.07 -11.15
CA GLU A 104 -0.96 3.50 -12.43
C GLU A 104 0.38 4.20 -12.22
N PHE A 105 0.46 5.14 -11.28
CA PHE A 105 1.68 5.85 -10.93
C PHE A 105 2.79 4.91 -10.46
N GLU A 106 2.47 3.99 -9.53
CA GLU A 106 3.43 3.00 -9.05
C GLU A 106 3.94 2.12 -10.20
N THR A 107 3.05 1.69 -11.10
CA THR A 107 3.41 0.90 -12.27
C THR A 107 4.41 1.62 -13.18
N GLU A 108 4.19 2.90 -13.47
CA GLU A 108 5.09 3.68 -14.31
C GLU A 108 6.45 3.94 -13.64
N VAL A 109 6.49 4.13 -12.32
CA VAL A 109 7.76 4.23 -11.58
C VAL A 109 8.61 2.96 -11.78
N TYR A 110 8.02 1.77 -11.59
CA TYR A 110 8.78 0.51 -11.73
C TYR A 110 9.11 0.15 -13.18
N LYS A 111 8.35 0.63 -14.18
CA LYS A 111 8.75 0.55 -15.59
C LYS A 111 10.00 1.40 -15.84
N GLY A 112 9.98 2.67 -15.43
CA GLY A 112 11.12 3.56 -15.59
C GLY A 112 12.40 3.03 -14.93
N LEU A 113 12.30 2.37 -13.76
CA LEU A 113 13.44 1.73 -13.11
C LEU A 113 14.02 0.54 -13.89
N GLN A 114 13.20 -0.20 -14.64
CA GLN A 114 13.69 -1.28 -15.50
C GLN A 114 14.43 -0.73 -16.72
N ASP A 115 13.94 0.38 -17.27
CA ASP A 115 14.51 1.03 -18.44
C ASP A 115 15.82 1.77 -18.13
N SER A 116 16.03 2.18 -16.88
CA SER A 116 17.18 2.99 -16.46
C SER A 116 18.51 2.21 -16.35
N GLY A 117 18.49 0.87 -16.42
CA GLY A 117 19.67 0.03 -16.20
C GLY A 117 20.30 0.20 -14.80
N PRO A 118 21.37 -0.54 -14.46
CA PRO A 118 22.10 -0.31 -13.22
C PRO A 118 22.73 1.10 -13.25
N ILE A 119 22.46 1.91 -12.23
CA ILE A 119 23.23 3.13 -11.98
C ILE A 119 24.63 2.66 -11.55
N SER A 120 25.60 2.77 -12.46
CA SER A 120 27.01 2.43 -12.26
C SER A 120 27.70 3.39 -11.29
#